data_AF-A0A948ISL0-F1
#
_entry.id   AF-A0A948ISL0-F1
#
_cell.length_a   1.000
_cell.length_b   1.000
_cell.length_c   1.000
_cell.angle_alpha   90.00
_cell.angle_beta   90.00
_cell.angle_gamma   90.00
#
_symmetry.space_group_name_H-M   'P 1'
#
loop_
_entity.id
_entity.type
_entity.pdbx_description
1 polymer ?
#
loop_
_entity_poly.entity_id
_entity_poly.type
_entity_poly.pdbx_seq_one_letter_code
_entity_poly.pdbx_strand_id
1 'polypeptide(L)'
;MRRSLLPLAAVLALTAVLPANAAETHGVAAAFGNTVKALYPDGKYQWLWFRADGTWEAFGRRGKWSSGKWSEKDAGKVCLKQAKPLPIPFNYCTDFPTNGGVGAVWTSKSMEGDPIKVTVVRGIQRP
;
A
#
# COMPACT_ATOMS: atom_id res chain seq x y z
N MET A 1 -72.30 -16.79 -8.89
CA MET A 1 -71.03 -16.18 -9.35
C MET A 1 -70.00 -16.33 -8.24
N ARG A 2 -69.11 -17.34 -8.30
CA ARG A 2 -68.03 -17.56 -7.32
C ARG A 2 -66.72 -17.03 -7.92
N ARG A 3 -66.19 -15.94 -7.35
CA ARG A 3 -64.88 -15.37 -7.73
C ARG A 3 -63.79 -16.11 -6.96
N SER A 4 -63.03 -16.94 -7.66
CA SER A 4 -61.81 -17.56 -7.14
C SER A 4 -60.67 -16.55 -7.18
N LEU A 5 -60.10 -16.23 -6.01
CA LEU A 5 -58.88 -15.43 -5.87
C LEU A 5 -57.68 -16.38 -5.94
N LEU A 6 -56.83 -16.21 -6.95
CA LEU A 6 -55.53 -16.88 -7.07
C LEU A 6 -54.48 -16.10 -6.25
N PRO A 7 -53.68 -16.74 -5.38
CA PRO A 7 -52.59 -16.06 -4.68
C PRO A 7 -51.34 -16.00 -5.58
N LEU A 8 -50.81 -14.79 -5.72
CA LEU A 8 -49.56 -14.49 -6.42
C LEU A 8 -48.38 -14.93 -5.54
N ALA A 9 -47.72 -16.04 -5.87
CA ALA A 9 -46.53 -16.51 -5.18
C ALA A 9 -45.30 -15.70 -5.64
N ALA A 10 -44.78 -14.84 -4.77
CA ALA A 10 -43.53 -14.11 -5.00
C ALA A 10 -42.32 -15.02 -4.71
N VAL A 11 -41.56 -15.37 -5.76
CA VAL A 11 -40.30 -16.12 -5.65
C VAL A 11 -39.19 -15.14 -5.26
N LEU A 12 -38.74 -15.18 -4.00
CA LEU A 12 -37.52 -14.49 -3.57
C LEU A 12 -36.29 -15.25 -4.10
N ALA A 13 -35.61 -14.68 -5.10
CA ALA A 13 -34.29 -15.16 -5.52
C ALA A 13 -33.24 -14.76 -4.49
N LEU A 14 -32.74 -15.73 -3.71
CA LEU A 14 -31.54 -15.56 -2.88
C LEU A 14 -30.31 -15.49 -3.79
N THR A 15 -29.77 -14.29 -4.01
CA THR A 15 -28.45 -14.11 -4.60
C THR A 15 -27.38 -14.41 -3.56
N ALA A 16 -26.76 -15.59 -3.65
CA ALA A 16 -25.60 -15.94 -2.83
C ALA A 16 -24.42 -15.02 -3.18
N VAL A 17 -24.08 -14.09 -2.28
CA VAL A 17 -22.86 -13.29 -2.39
C VAL A 17 -21.69 -14.17 -1.97
N LEU A 18 -20.99 -14.75 -2.93
CA LEU A 18 -19.72 -15.44 -2.66
C LEU A 18 -18.69 -14.42 -2.18
N PRO A 19 -17.90 -14.71 -1.13
CA PRO A 19 -16.80 -13.85 -0.74
C PRO A 19 -15.79 -13.83 -1.88
N ALA A 20 -15.54 -12.65 -2.46
CA ALA A 20 -14.46 -12.47 -3.40
C ALA A 20 -13.15 -12.76 -2.65
N ASN A 21 -12.48 -13.86 -3.00
CA ASN A 21 -11.09 -14.09 -2.62
C ASN A 21 -10.26 -12.97 -3.24
N ALA A 22 -10.00 -11.91 -2.47
CA ALA A 22 -9.06 -10.89 -2.87
C ALA A 22 -7.71 -11.60 -3.09
N ALA A 23 -7.23 -11.63 -4.33
CA ALA A 23 -5.92 -12.20 -4.64
C ALA A 23 -4.88 -11.57 -3.71
N GLU A 24 -4.04 -12.40 -3.10
CA GLU A 24 -2.95 -11.90 -2.26
C GLU A 24 -2.03 -11.04 -3.12
N THR A 25 -1.90 -9.78 -2.74
CA THR A 25 -1.02 -8.84 -3.42
C THR A 25 0.39 -9.01 -2.89
N HIS A 26 1.35 -9.09 -3.81
CA HIS A 26 2.77 -9.20 -3.53
C HIS A 26 3.54 -8.02 -4.12
N GLY A 27 4.80 -7.87 -3.75
CA GLY A 27 5.66 -6.79 -4.23
C GLY A 27 5.11 -5.42 -3.86
N VAL A 28 5.41 -4.40 -4.67
CA VAL A 28 4.95 -3.03 -4.41
C VAL A 28 3.42 -2.93 -4.34
N ALA A 29 2.70 -3.78 -5.10
CA ALA A 29 1.24 -3.80 -5.07
C ALA A 29 0.66 -4.17 -3.68
N ALA A 30 1.42 -4.90 -2.86
CA ALA A 30 1.05 -5.17 -1.47
C ALA A 30 1.00 -3.91 -0.60
N ALA A 31 1.69 -2.84 -0.99
CA ALA A 31 1.67 -1.57 -0.27
C ALA A 31 0.44 -0.70 -0.58
N PHE A 32 -0.31 -0.98 -1.65
CA PHE A 32 -1.49 -0.19 -1.99
C PHE A 32 -2.60 -0.38 -0.96
N GLY A 33 -3.11 0.73 -0.40
CA GLY A 33 -4.07 0.70 0.71
C GLY A 33 -3.47 0.30 2.07
N ASN A 34 -2.16 0.06 2.13
CA ASN A 34 -1.40 -0.32 3.31
C ASN A 34 -0.32 0.73 3.63
N THR A 35 0.40 0.55 4.73
CA THR A 35 1.44 1.48 5.16
C THR A 35 2.80 0.81 5.14
N VAL A 36 3.77 1.42 4.45
CA VAL A 36 5.16 1.02 4.54
C VAL A 36 5.81 1.80 5.69
N LYS A 37 6.22 1.10 6.76
CA LYS A 37 6.92 1.69 7.90
C LYS A 37 8.40 1.33 7.84
N ALA A 38 9.27 2.32 7.92
CA ALA A 38 10.71 2.13 8.08
C ALA A 38 11.12 2.53 9.50
N LEU A 39 11.60 1.57 10.29
CA LEU A 39 12.20 1.79 11.60
C LEU A 39 13.68 2.14 11.43
N TYR A 40 14.07 3.30 11.93
CA TYR A 40 15.45 3.79 11.92
C TYR A 40 16.21 3.38 13.19
N PRO A 41 17.56 3.47 13.19
CA PRO A 41 18.38 3.16 14.36
C PRO A 41 18.06 4.01 15.60
N ASP A 42 17.51 5.22 15.40
CA ASP A 42 17.05 6.11 16.47
C ASP A 42 15.71 5.68 17.10
N GLY A 43 15.14 4.56 16.66
CA GLY A 43 13.86 4.03 17.12
C GLY A 43 12.63 4.72 16.52
N LYS A 44 12.82 5.74 15.67
CA LYS A 44 11.71 6.48 15.04
C LYS A 44 11.30 5.85 13.72
N TYR A 45 10.03 6.07 13.37
CA TYR A 45 9.47 5.61 12.11
C TYR A 45 9.49 6.70 11.05
N GLN A 46 9.65 6.27 9.80
CA GLN A 46 9.09 6.93 8.63
C GLN A 46 7.90 6.11 8.14
N TRP A 47 6.86 6.78 7.70
CA TRP A 47 5.68 6.19 7.08
C TRP A 47 5.65 6.58 5.61
N LEU A 48 5.33 5.64 4.74
CA LEU A 48 5.26 5.81 3.30
C LEU A 48 4.01 5.10 2.77
N TRP A 49 3.27 5.78 1.91
CA TRP A 49 2.05 5.27 1.28
C TRP A 49 2.22 5.34 -0.23
N PHE A 50 2.22 4.17 -0.86
CA PHE A 50 2.21 4.04 -2.31
C PHE A 50 0.78 4.05 -2.84
N ARG A 51 0.57 4.72 -3.97
CA ARG A 51 -0.68 4.66 -4.74
C ARG A 51 -0.44 4.00 -6.08
N ALA A 52 -1.43 3.25 -6.56
CA ALA A 52 -1.36 2.55 -7.85
C ALA A 52 -1.18 3.51 -9.05
N ASP A 53 -1.53 4.79 -8.90
CA ASP A 53 -1.37 5.84 -9.91
C ASP A 53 0.08 6.36 -10.08
N GLY A 54 1.05 5.68 -9.45
CA GLY A 54 2.45 6.07 -9.50
C GLY A 54 2.82 7.23 -8.56
N THR A 55 1.94 7.64 -7.64
CA THR A 55 2.26 8.65 -6.61
C THR A 55 2.56 8.03 -5.26
N TRP A 56 3.33 8.76 -4.44
CA TRP A 56 3.54 8.41 -3.05
C TRP A 56 3.45 9.63 -2.14
N GLU A 57 3.14 9.37 -0.87
CA GLU A 57 3.21 10.34 0.22
C GLU A 57 4.00 9.71 1.37
N ALA A 58 4.74 10.52 2.12
CA ALA A 58 5.46 10.06 3.30
C ALA A 58 5.39 11.07 4.44
N PHE A 59 5.49 10.55 5.66
CA PHE A 59 5.78 11.34 6.85
C PHE A 59 7.13 10.89 7.39
N GLY A 60 8.10 11.80 7.36
CA GLY A 60 9.48 11.51 7.76
C GLY A 60 9.65 11.44 9.28
N ARG A 61 10.73 10.79 9.72
CA ARG A 61 11.14 10.65 11.14
C ARG A 61 11.27 11.99 11.90
N ARG A 62 11.38 13.11 11.17
CA ARG A 62 11.48 14.49 11.69
C ARG A 62 10.15 15.27 11.66
N GLY A 63 9.03 14.59 11.43
CA GLY A 63 7.71 15.22 11.47
C GLY A 63 7.37 16.07 10.23
N LYS A 64 7.93 15.72 9.07
CA LYS A 64 7.73 16.47 7.82
C LYS A 64 7.08 15.60 6.76
N TRP A 65 6.10 16.17 6.07
CA TRP A 65 5.45 15.56 4.92
C TRP A 65 6.30 15.74 3.65
N SER A 66 6.35 14.70 2.84
CA SER A 66 6.87 14.75 1.48
C SER A 66 6.02 13.92 0.54
N SER A 67 6.10 14.19 -0.76
CA SER A 67 5.39 13.42 -1.77
C SER A 67 6.08 13.48 -3.11
N GLY A 68 5.71 12.57 -4.00
CA GLY A 68 6.34 12.46 -5.29
C GLY A 68 5.78 11.37 -6.17
N LYS A 69 6.63 10.91 -7.10
CA LYS A 69 6.34 9.82 -8.02
C LYS A 69 7.17 8.60 -7.68
N TRP A 70 6.63 7.42 -7.91
CA TRP A 70 7.39 6.18 -7.86
C TRP A 70 7.31 5.44 -9.19
N SER A 71 8.31 4.61 -9.44
CA SER A 71 8.31 3.65 -10.54
C SER A 71 8.99 2.36 -10.10
N GLU A 72 8.67 1.26 -10.76
CA GLU A 72 9.42 0.00 -10.65
C GLU A 72 10.33 -0.10 -11.88
N LYS A 73 11.64 -0.33 -11.65
CA LYS A 73 12.60 -0.45 -12.76
C LYS A 73 12.77 -1.89 -13.21
N ASP A 74 12.92 -2.78 -12.23
CA ASP A 74 13.03 -4.22 -12.38
C ASP A 74 12.17 -4.86 -11.29
N ALA A 75 11.85 -6.15 -11.44
CA ALA A 75 11.12 -6.88 -10.41
C ALA A 75 11.83 -6.72 -9.04
N GLY A 76 11.16 -6.04 -8.11
CA GLY A 76 11.66 -5.83 -6.77
C GLY A 76 12.63 -4.66 -6.58
N LYS A 77 12.71 -3.72 -7.53
CA LYS A 77 13.37 -2.42 -7.34
C LYS A 77 12.41 -1.27 -7.55
N VAL A 78 12.14 -0.53 -6.48
CA VAL A 78 11.30 0.67 -6.52
C VAL A 78 12.16 1.92 -6.47
N CYS A 79 11.86 2.90 -7.33
CA CYS A 79 12.53 4.20 -7.39
C CYS A 79 11.55 5.29 -6.99
N LEU A 80 11.97 6.18 -6.08
CA LEU A 80 11.21 7.32 -5.60
C LEU A 80 11.83 8.62 -6.13
N LYS A 81 10.99 9.46 -6.71
CA LYS A 81 11.31 10.83 -7.09
C LYS A 81 10.49 11.81 -6.27
N GLN A 82 11.14 12.55 -5.37
CA GLN A 82 10.46 13.57 -4.57
C GLN A 82 10.07 14.78 -5.44
N ALA A 83 8.85 15.27 -5.24
CA ALA A 83 8.34 16.50 -5.84
C ALA A 83 8.02 17.58 -4.80
N LYS A 84 7.57 17.20 -3.59
CA LYS A 84 7.27 18.10 -2.48
C LYS A 84 8.03 17.70 -1.21
N PRO A 85 8.42 18.64 -0.34
CA PRO A 85 8.19 20.09 -0.44
C PRO A 85 9.09 20.77 -1.49
N LEU A 86 10.24 20.18 -1.78
CA LEU A 86 11.15 20.61 -2.85
C LEU A 86 11.50 19.40 -3.72
N PRO A 87 11.53 19.52 -5.06
CA PRO A 87 12.00 18.47 -5.93
C PRO A 87 13.47 18.13 -5.69
N ILE A 88 13.81 16.85 -5.71
CA ILE A 88 15.20 16.38 -5.60
C ILE A 88 15.68 15.97 -7.01
N PRO A 89 16.91 16.34 -7.44
CA PRO A 89 17.38 16.13 -8.81
C PRO A 89 17.83 14.68 -9.11
N PHE A 90 17.55 13.71 -8.24
CA PHE A 90 17.87 12.30 -8.44
C PHE A 90 16.74 11.40 -7.94
N ASN A 91 16.77 10.12 -8.37
CA ASN A 91 15.86 9.10 -7.87
C ASN A 91 16.55 8.31 -6.76
N TYR A 92 15.83 8.04 -5.68
CA TYR A 92 16.26 7.09 -4.67
C TYR A 92 15.66 5.72 -5.02
N CYS A 93 16.50 4.76 -5.40
CA CYS A 93 16.08 3.40 -5.74
C CYS A 93 16.47 2.41 -4.65
N THR A 94 15.56 1.53 -4.28
CA THR A 94 15.74 0.57 -3.20
C THR A 94 15.02 -0.74 -3.50
N ASP A 95 15.45 -1.80 -2.83
CA ASP A 95 14.82 -3.11 -2.97
C ASP A 95 13.46 -3.15 -2.26
N PHE A 96 12.49 -3.74 -2.95
CA PHE A 96 11.16 -4.04 -2.44
C PHE A 96 10.87 -5.52 -2.72
N PRO A 97 10.80 -6.41 -1.70
CA PRO A 97 10.72 -7.84 -1.92
C PRO A 97 9.54 -8.25 -2.82
N THR A 98 9.81 -8.90 -3.95
CA THR A 98 8.80 -9.33 -4.94
C THR A 98 7.78 -10.31 -4.36
N ASN A 99 8.22 -11.19 -3.46
CA ASN A 99 7.38 -12.20 -2.82
C ASN A 99 6.76 -11.69 -1.51
N GLY A 100 7.05 -10.46 -1.09
CA GLY A 100 6.54 -9.88 0.16
C GLY A 100 5.10 -9.38 0.02
N GLY A 101 4.28 -9.62 1.05
CA GLY A 101 2.92 -9.09 1.17
C GLY A 101 2.74 -8.19 2.40
N VAL A 102 1.50 -8.01 2.84
CA VAL A 102 1.21 -7.41 4.16
C VAL A 102 1.87 -8.26 5.26
N GLY A 103 2.61 -7.62 6.16
CA GLY A 103 3.41 -8.28 7.19
C GLY A 103 4.84 -8.59 6.76
N ALA A 104 5.21 -8.38 5.49
CA ALA A 104 6.59 -8.55 5.04
C ALA A 104 7.54 -7.61 5.81
N VAL A 105 8.69 -8.13 6.20
CA VAL A 105 9.75 -7.41 6.91
C VAL A 105 11.08 -7.64 6.19
N TRP A 106 11.84 -6.58 5.95
CA TRP A 106 13.17 -6.68 5.35
C TRP A 106 14.08 -5.54 5.81
N THR A 107 15.38 -5.74 5.62
CA THR A 107 16.39 -4.69 5.83
C THR A 107 16.62 -3.93 4.54
N SER A 108 16.74 -2.61 4.65
CA SER A 108 17.06 -1.71 3.54
C SER A 108 18.04 -0.62 4.02
N LYS A 109 18.41 0.31 3.14
CA LYS A 109 19.24 1.49 3.45
C LYS A 109 18.48 2.76 3.11
N SER A 110 18.42 3.74 3.99
CA SER A 110 17.79 5.03 3.70
C SER A 110 18.53 5.80 2.60
N MET A 111 17.97 6.93 2.17
CA MET A 111 18.64 7.85 1.25
C MET A 111 19.95 8.41 1.81
N GLU A 112 20.07 8.52 3.14
CA GLU A 112 21.29 8.93 3.85
C GLU A 112 22.26 7.76 4.09
N GLY A 113 21.87 6.53 3.79
CA GLY A 113 22.68 5.33 3.96
C GLY A 113 22.46 4.58 5.29
N ASP A 114 21.58 5.07 6.16
CA ASP A 114 21.26 4.43 7.44
C ASP A 114 20.62 3.05 7.21
N PRO A 115 21.00 1.99 7.95
CA PRO A 115 20.29 0.73 7.90
C PRO A 115 18.89 0.90 8.51
N ILE A 116 17.86 0.47 7.79
CA ILE A 116 16.46 0.56 8.22
C ILE A 116 15.79 -0.80 8.16
N LYS A 117 14.85 -1.04 9.07
CA LYS A 117 13.95 -2.20 9.01
C LYS A 117 12.60 -1.77 8.46
N VAL A 118 12.23 -2.27 7.30
CA VAL A 118 11.00 -1.91 6.60
C VAL A 118 9.94 -2.97 6.86
N THR A 119 8.68 -2.55 7.00
CA THR A 119 7.53 -3.43 7.18
C THR A 119 6.33 -2.91 6.40
N VAL A 120 5.61 -3.80 5.72
CA VAL A 120 4.27 -3.48 5.18
C VAL A 120 3.23 -3.78 6.26
N VAL A 121 2.56 -2.76 6.76
CA VAL A 121 1.54 -2.88 7.80
C VAL A 121 0.16 -2.76 7.18
N ARG A 122 -0.78 -3.59 7.65
CA ARG A 122 -2.17 -3.59 7.19
C ARG A 122 -2.83 -2.23 7.41
N GLY A 123 -3.47 -1.72 6.36
CA GLY A 123 -4.25 -0.48 6.38
C GLY A 123 -3.41 0.80 6.36
N ILE A 124 -4.10 1.93 6.21
CA ILE A 124 -3.51 3.27 6.30
C ILE A 124 -3.39 3.67 7.76
N GLN A 125 -2.18 3.59 8.31
CA GLN A 125 -1.83 4.18 9.59
C GLN A 125 -1.36 5.62 9.37
N ARG A 126 -1.59 6.51 10.33
CA ARG A 126 -1.07 7.87 10.35
C ARG A 126 -0.21 8.06 11.61
N PRO A 127 0.83 8.92 11.55
CA PRO A 127 1.67 9.27 12.70
C PRO A 127 0.87 9.95 13.82
#